data_AF-A0A1R1PEF7-F1
#
_entry.id   AF-A0A1R1PEF7-F1
#
_cell.length_a   1.000
_cell.length_b   1.000
_cell.length_c   1.000
_cell.angle_alpha   90.00
_cell.angle_beta   90.00
_cell.angle_gamma   90.00
#
_symmetry.space_group_name_H-M   'P 1'
#
loop_
_entity.id
_entity.type
_entity.pdbx_description
1 polymer ?
#
loop_
_entity_poly.entity_id
_entity_poly.type
_entity_poly.pdbx_seq_one_letter_code
_entity_poly.pdbx_strand_id
1 'polypeptide(L)'
;MAQAGKSQGKHAGEWYGPFGTANVLKQLADSDPKFSPRTYVTSDGIIQVQDLVTLEEGVTMEELFKRQPEQKMKMEPTLILVATRLGIDRVNPIYFRFIKTCLSSKLCVGIAGGKPSSALYFIGFEGDDLVYLDPHFNKPKINRRNSYSEYNSADVASYRCSEMKKTHISRIDPCMFVGFYIDSVDSLLSLYLTLKPFESVVILSTEPPVCEVGAGTSVDDLGVLSGGDDDSF
;
A
#
# COMPACT_ATOMS: atom_id res chain seq x y z
N MET A 1 -5.36 -14.27 6.20
CA MET A 1 -4.68 -13.17 6.94
C MET A 1 -3.83 -13.70 8.09
N ALA A 2 -4.38 -14.06 9.26
CA ALA A 2 -3.56 -14.41 10.44
C ALA A 2 -2.57 -15.57 10.22
N GLN A 3 -2.96 -16.61 9.46
CA GLN A 3 -2.04 -17.69 9.11
C GLN A 3 -0.93 -17.24 8.15
N ALA A 4 -1.26 -16.42 7.16
CA ALA A 4 -0.29 -15.86 6.23
C ALA A 4 0.68 -14.90 6.92
N GLY A 5 0.23 -14.16 7.94
CA GLY A 5 1.08 -13.29 8.75
C GLY A 5 2.27 -13.96 9.43
N LYS A 6 2.26 -15.29 9.60
CA LYS A 6 3.42 -16.03 10.12
C LYS A 6 4.66 -15.88 9.23
N SER A 7 4.49 -15.74 7.91
CA SER A 7 5.60 -15.49 6.97
C SER A 7 6.29 -14.15 7.24
N GLN A 8 5.57 -13.20 7.85
CA GLN A 8 6.02 -11.88 8.25
C GLN A 8 6.48 -11.82 9.71
N GLY A 9 6.71 -12.98 10.35
CA GLY A 9 7.10 -13.07 11.76
C GLY A 9 6.00 -12.69 12.75
N LYS A 10 4.74 -12.68 12.33
CA LYS A 10 3.59 -12.31 13.18
C LYS A 10 2.86 -13.53 13.72
N HIS A 11 2.54 -13.50 15.02
CA HIS A 11 1.69 -14.48 15.67
C HIS A 11 0.20 -14.11 15.58
N ALA A 12 -0.67 -15.10 15.75
CA ALA A 12 -2.11 -14.85 15.79
C ALA A 12 -2.45 -14.00 17.02
N GLY A 13 -3.17 -12.89 16.82
CA GLY A 13 -3.51 -11.92 17.87
C GLY A 13 -2.58 -10.71 17.93
N GLU A 14 -1.43 -10.73 17.23
CA GLU A 14 -0.55 -9.57 17.17
C GLU A 14 -1.05 -8.48 16.23
N TRP A 15 -0.63 -7.24 16.52
CA TRP A 15 -0.90 -6.10 15.67
C TRP A 15 -0.06 -6.10 14.38
N TYR A 16 -0.72 -5.75 13.28
CA TYR A 16 -0.11 -5.55 11.97
C TYR A 16 -0.10 -4.07 11.62
N GLY A 17 1.08 -3.53 11.35
CA GLY A 17 1.20 -2.20 10.76
C GLY A 17 0.79 -2.20 9.28
N PRO A 18 0.56 -1.02 8.68
CA PRO A 18 0.10 -0.89 7.30
C PRO A 18 0.92 -1.68 6.28
N PHE A 19 2.25 -1.57 6.31
CA PHE A 19 3.14 -2.30 5.39
C PHE A 19 3.04 -3.82 5.56
N GLY A 20 3.01 -4.31 6.80
CA GLY A 20 2.85 -5.74 7.09
C GLY A 20 1.50 -6.26 6.57
N THR A 21 0.41 -5.50 6.77
CA THR A 21 -0.91 -5.84 6.23
C THR A 21 -0.90 -5.87 4.70
N ALA A 22 -0.30 -4.87 4.03
CA ALA A 22 -0.23 -4.81 2.57
C ALA A 22 0.52 -6.02 1.99
N ASN A 23 1.64 -6.43 2.59
CA ASN A 23 2.39 -7.61 2.14
C ASN A 23 1.63 -8.93 2.38
N VAL A 24 0.90 -9.05 3.49
CA VAL A 24 0.04 -10.22 3.73
C VAL A 24 -1.08 -10.27 2.69
N LEU A 25 -1.68 -9.14 2.33
CA LEU A 25 -2.68 -9.06 1.25
C LEU A 25 -2.09 -9.49 -0.08
N LYS A 26 -0.91 -8.98 -0.44
CA LYS A 26 -0.18 -9.38 -1.65
C LYS A 26 0.09 -10.88 -1.69
N GLN A 27 0.63 -11.45 -0.60
CA GLN A 27 0.91 -12.88 -0.54
C GLN A 27 -0.35 -13.71 -0.77
N LEU A 28 -1.48 -13.32 -0.17
CA LEU A 28 -2.75 -14.04 -0.33
C LEU A 28 -3.31 -13.90 -1.74
N ALA A 29 -3.21 -12.72 -2.34
CA ALA A 29 -3.61 -12.48 -3.73
C ALA A 29 -2.76 -13.34 -4.69
N ASP A 30 -1.44 -13.34 -4.53
CA ASP A 30 -0.53 -14.13 -5.36
C ASP A 30 -0.72 -15.65 -5.17
N SER A 31 -1.26 -16.08 -4.02
CA SER A 31 -1.52 -17.49 -3.71
C SER A 31 -2.89 -18.00 -4.19
N ASP A 32 -3.80 -17.12 -4.60
CA ASP A 32 -5.14 -17.49 -5.08
C ASP A 32 -5.27 -17.24 -6.59
N PRO A 33 -5.18 -18.29 -7.44
CA PRO A 33 -5.30 -18.14 -8.89
C PRO A 33 -6.64 -17.58 -9.36
N LYS A 34 -7.66 -17.57 -8.49
CA LYS A 34 -8.98 -17.00 -8.81
C LYS A 34 -9.06 -15.51 -8.49
N PHE A 35 -8.09 -14.97 -7.76
CA PHE A 35 -8.03 -13.56 -7.43
C PHE A 35 -7.40 -12.79 -8.59
N SER A 36 -8.19 -11.89 -9.16
CA SER A 36 -7.75 -10.84 -10.06
C SER A 36 -8.38 -9.55 -9.52
N PRO A 37 -7.63 -8.48 -9.24
CA PRO A 37 -6.40 -8.00 -9.90
C PRO A 37 -5.05 -8.50 -9.33
N ARG A 38 -3.94 -8.20 -10.03
CA ARG A 38 -2.57 -8.26 -9.48
C ARG A 38 -2.43 -7.32 -8.28
N THR A 39 -1.59 -7.67 -7.30
CA THR A 39 -1.29 -6.77 -6.17
C THR A 39 0.15 -6.27 -6.22
N TYR A 40 0.32 -4.94 -6.22
CA TYR A 40 1.59 -4.21 -6.15
C TYR A 40 1.70 -3.51 -4.78
N VAL A 41 2.83 -3.67 -4.10
CA VAL A 41 3.06 -3.06 -2.77
C VAL A 41 4.38 -2.30 -2.79
N THR A 42 4.37 -1.07 -2.29
CA THR A 42 5.58 -0.27 -2.09
C THR A 42 5.52 0.43 -0.72
N SER A 43 6.69 0.75 -0.15
CA SER A 43 6.86 1.46 1.13
C SER A 43 7.78 2.67 1.07
N ASP A 44 8.57 2.80 0.00
CA ASP A 44 9.44 3.95 -0.24
C ASP A 44 8.71 5.08 -1.00
N GLY A 45 7.45 4.84 -1.37
CA GLY A 45 6.65 5.76 -2.17
C GLY A 45 6.95 5.70 -3.66
N ILE A 46 7.84 4.83 -4.10
CA ILE A 46 8.19 4.69 -5.52
C ILE A 46 7.34 3.58 -6.14
N ILE A 47 6.59 3.94 -7.18
CA ILE A 47 5.85 3.02 -8.04
C ILE A 47 6.61 2.93 -9.35
N GLN A 48 7.21 1.77 -9.60
CA GLN A 48 7.94 1.50 -10.84
C GLN A 48 6.95 1.18 -11.96
N VAL A 49 6.84 2.07 -12.95
CA VAL A 49 5.81 1.96 -13.99
C VAL A 49 6.07 0.75 -14.90
N GLN A 50 7.33 0.39 -15.10
CA GLN A 50 7.77 -0.81 -15.83
C GLN A 50 7.30 -2.11 -15.16
N ASP A 51 7.01 -2.09 -13.86
CA ASP A 51 6.44 -3.26 -13.19
C ASP A 51 4.95 -3.40 -13.48
N LEU A 52 4.29 -2.36 -13.99
CA LEU A 52 2.84 -2.30 -14.18
C LEU A 52 2.42 -2.47 -15.65
N VAL A 53 3.27 -2.05 -16.58
CA VAL A 53 2.97 -2.02 -18.02
C VAL A 53 3.98 -2.84 -18.79
N THR A 54 3.50 -3.66 -19.72
CA THR A 54 4.31 -4.33 -20.73
C THR A 54 4.26 -3.50 -22.02
N LEU A 55 5.44 -3.06 -22.48
CA LEU A 55 5.60 -2.33 -23.73
C LEU A 55 5.64 -3.29 -24.91
N GLU A 56 5.01 -2.92 -26.03
CA GLU A 56 5.24 -3.59 -27.31
C GLU A 56 6.56 -3.11 -27.95
N GLU A 57 7.03 -3.87 -28.94
CA GLU A 57 8.33 -3.63 -29.58
C GLU A 57 8.40 -2.22 -30.21
N GLY A 58 9.48 -1.49 -29.89
CA GLY A 58 9.72 -0.13 -30.40
C GLY A 58 8.96 0.99 -29.68
N VAL A 59 8.29 0.73 -28.55
CA VAL A 59 7.64 1.74 -27.71
C VAL A 59 8.53 2.08 -26.50
N THR A 60 8.58 3.36 -26.14
CA THR A 60 9.35 3.82 -24.96
C THR A 60 8.43 4.28 -23.82
N MET A 61 8.95 4.24 -22.58
CA MET A 61 8.22 4.76 -21.41
C MET A 61 7.90 6.25 -21.52
N GLU A 62 8.71 7.01 -22.28
CA GLU A 62 8.48 8.44 -22.53
C GLU A 62 7.23 8.68 -23.38
N GLU A 63 6.86 7.73 -24.24
CA GLU A 63 5.66 7.81 -25.09
C GLU A 63 4.38 7.63 -24.29
N LEU A 64 4.43 6.93 -23.14
CA LEU A 64 3.30 6.76 -22.21
C LEU A 64 2.69 8.10 -21.82
N PHE A 65 3.53 9.09 -21.53
CA PHE A 65 3.10 10.40 -21.05
C PHE A 65 2.84 11.42 -22.17
N LYS A 66 3.11 11.06 -23.44
CA LYS A 66 2.90 11.92 -24.64
C LYS A 66 1.52 11.72 -25.31
N ARG A 67 0.59 11.00 -24.65
CA ARG A 67 -0.83 10.81 -25.05
C ARG A 67 -1.08 10.07 -26.38
N GLN A 68 -0.40 8.95 -26.61
CA GLN A 68 -0.82 7.97 -27.64
C GLN A 68 -0.77 6.51 -27.10
N PRO A 69 -1.53 6.14 -26.07
CA PRO A 69 -1.17 5.00 -25.22
C PRO A 69 -1.83 3.67 -25.61
N GLU A 70 -3.02 3.69 -26.22
CA GLU A 70 -3.90 2.51 -26.16
C GLU A 70 -3.52 1.37 -27.11
N GLN A 71 -2.84 1.64 -28.23
CA GLN A 71 -2.65 0.62 -29.27
C GLN A 71 -1.39 -0.23 -29.12
N LYS A 72 -0.46 0.11 -28.22
CA LYS A 72 0.86 -0.57 -28.15
C LYS A 72 1.33 -0.91 -26.74
N MET A 73 0.43 -0.96 -25.77
CA MET A 73 0.77 -1.25 -24.39
C MET A 73 -0.25 -2.19 -23.77
N LYS A 74 0.24 -3.16 -23.01
CA LYS A 74 -0.61 -4.12 -22.28
C LYS A 74 -0.41 -3.95 -20.80
N MET A 75 -1.51 -3.94 -20.06
CA MET A 75 -1.52 -3.81 -18.62
C MET A 75 -2.59 -4.72 -18.03
N GLU A 76 -2.25 -5.42 -16.95
CA GLU A 76 -3.21 -6.19 -16.16
C GLU A 76 -3.82 -5.28 -15.08
N PRO A 77 -5.11 -5.47 -14.75
CA PRO A 77 -5.69 -4.80 -13.61
C PRO A 77 -4.86 -5.02 -12.35
N THR A 78 -4.52 -3.93 -11.67
CA THR A 78 -3.58 -3.92 -10.56
C THR A 78 -4.13 -3.10 -9.39
N LEU A 79 -4.13 -3.71 -8.20
CA LEU A 79 -4.29 -3.06 -6.91
C LEU A 79 -2.91 -2.63 -6.40
N ILE A 80 -2.67 -1.32 -6.36
CA ILE A 80 -1.46 -0.70 -5.82
C ILE A 80 -1.71 -0.32 -4.36
N LEU A 81 -0.86 -0.79 -3.45
CA LEU A 81 -0.86 -0.43 -2.04
C LEU A 81 0.43 0.31 -1.70
N VAL A 82 0.32 1.61 -1.42
CA VAL A 82 1.46 2.46 -1.05
C VAL A 82 1.46 2.65 0.46
N ALA A 83 2.31 1.92 1.17
CA ALA A 83 2.54 2.13 2.58
C ALA A 83 3.34 3.42 2.80
N THR A 84 2.85 4.30 3.67
CA THR A 84 3.43 5.63 3.90
C THR A 84 3.46 5.95 5.39
N ARG A 85 4.37 6.85 5.76
CA ARG A 85 4.41 7.49 7.08
C ARG A 85 4.47 9.00 6.90
N LEU A 86 3.33 9.67 7.11
CA LEU A 86 3.14 11.10 6.82
C LEU A 86 3.43 12.01 8.03
N GLY A 87 4.26 11.55 8.96
CA GLY A 87 4.59 12.27 10.20
C GLY A 87 5.15 11.38 11.30
N ILE A 88 5.47 11.98 12.44
CA ILE A 88 6.05 11.28 13.60
C ILE A 88 4.94 10.76 14.51
N ASP A 89 4.22 11.67 15.18
CA ASP A 89 3.13 11.34 16.11
C ASP A 89 1.73 11.54 15.52
N ARG A 90 1.64 12.46 14.56
CA ARG A 90 0.43 12.92 13.87
C ARG A 90 0.79 13.20 12.42
N VAL A 91 -0.21 13.19 11.54
CA VAL A 91 0.00 13.62 10.15
C VAL A 91 0.46 15.08 10.12
N ASN A 92 1.56 15.35 9.42
CA ASN A 92 2.03 16.71 9.19
C ASN A 92 1.04 17.44 8.27
N PRO A 93 0.55 18.65 8.62
CA PRO A 93 -0.41 19.40 7.81
C PRO A 93 -0.05 19.60 6.33
N ILE A 94 1.24 19.58 5.98
CA ILE A 94 1.69 19.65 4.59
C ILE A 94 1.10 18.53 3.71
N TYR A 95 0.80 17.37 4.31
CA TYR A 95 0.26 16.20 3.62
C TYR A 95 -1.27 16.12 3.63
N PHE A 96 -1.98 17.07 4.27
CA PHE A 96 -3.45 17.05 4.27
C PHE A 96 -4.01 17.14 2.86
N ARG A 97 -3.40 17.97 2.01
CA ARG A 97 -3.78 18.09 0.61
C ARG A 97 -3.58 16.78 -0.15
N PHE A 98 -2.45 16.09 0.07
CA PHE A 98 -2.18 14.78 -0.53
C PHE A 98 -3.28 13.77 -0.19
N ILE A 99 -3.58 13.58 1.10
CA ILE A 99 -4.61 12.63 1.57
C ILE A 99 -5.97 12.93 0.92
N LYS A 100 -6.39 14.20 0.91
CA LYS A 100 -7.66 14.60 0.30
C LYS A 100 -7.66 14.40 -1.22
N THR A 101 -6.55 14.67 -1.90
CA THR A 101 -6.43 14.41 -3.34
C THR A 101 -6.51 12.92 -3.65
N CYS A 102 -5.87 12.06 -2.84
CA CYS A 102 -6.04 10.61 -2.97
C CYS A 102 -7.51 10.22 -2.81
N LEU A 103 -8.17 10.61 -1.72
CA LEU A 103 -9.58 10.27 -1.46
C LEU A 103 -10.57 10.90 -2.46
N SER A 104 -10.16 11.94 -3.20
CA SER A 104 -10.96 12.53 -4.28
C SER A 104 -10.83 11.78 -5.60
N SER A 105 -9.77 10.98 -5.77
CA SER A 105 -9.51 10.22 -6.99
C SER A 105 -10.47 9.04 -7.11
N LYS A 106 -11.06 8.86 -8.30
CA LYS A 106 -11.87 7.67 -8.61
C LYS A 106 -11.07 6.36 -8.57
N LEU A 107 -9.75 6.46 -8.67
CA LEU A 107 -8.85 5.32 -8.63
C LEU A 107 -8.50 4.90 -7.21
N CYS A 108 -8.73 5.77 -6.22
CA CYS A 108 -8.45 5.45 -4.82
C CYS A 108 -9.53 4.49 -4.31
N VAL A 109 -9.09 3.35 -3.78
CA VAL A 109 -10.00 2.38 -3.15
C VAL A 109 -10.17 2.62 -1.66
N GLY A 110 -9.34 3.48 -1.05
CA GLY A 110 -9.41 3.88 0.34
C GLY A 110 -8.04 3.96 0.99
N ILE A 111 -8.01 4.38 2.25
CA ILE A 111 -6.80 4.47 3.07
C ILE A 111 -7.01 3.64 4.32
N ALA A 112 -6.11 2.69 4.59
CA ALA A 112 -6.12 1.93 5.83
C ALA A 112 -4.98 2.41 6.71
N GLY A 113 -5.27 2.71 7.97
CA GLY A 113 -4.25 3.17 8.91
C GLY A 113 -4.76 3.17 10.33
N GLY A 114 -3.96 3.70 11.25
CA GLY A 114 -4.33 3.81 12.65
C GLY A 114 -3.30 3.20 13.60
N LYS A 115 -3.59 3.34 14.89
CA LYS A 115 -2.73 2.88 15.98
C LYS A 115 -3.06 1.44 16.35
N PRO A 116 -2.17 0.74 17.08
CA PRO A 116 -2.51 -0.53 17.72
C PRO A 116 -3.88 -0.47 18.40
N SER A 117 -4.74 -1.43 18.05
CA SER A 117 -6.13 -1.54 18.54
C SER A 117 -7.06 -0.37 18.16
N SER A 118 -6.68 0.42 17.14
CA SER A 118 -7.47 1.55 16.62
C SER A 118 -7.24 1.74 15.11
N ALA A 119 -7.37 0.66 14.32
CA ALA A 119 -7.29 0.73 12.85
C ALA A 119 -8.61 1.19 12.24
N LEU A 120 -8.54 2.12 11.30
CA LEU A 120 -9.68 2.67 10.59
C LEU A 120 -9.48 2.52 9.08
N TYR A 121 -10.59 2.51 8.34
CA TYR A 121 -10.60 2.52 6.88
C TYR A 121 -11.27 3.79 6.37
N PHE A 122 -10.49 4.73 5.85
CA PHE A 122 -10.97 6.02 5.35
C PHE A 122 -11.42 5.90 3.89
N ILE A 123 -12.59 6.44 3.60
CA ILE A 123 -13.28 6.31 2.30
C ILE A 123 -13.61 7.65 1.64
N GLY A 124 -13.41 8.76 2.35
CA GLY A 124 -13.74 10.09 1.85
C GLY A 124 -13.48 11.17 2.90
N PHE A 125 -13.94 12.39 2.64
CA PHE A 125 -13.80 13.51 3.56
C PHE A 125 -14.87 14.58 3.32
N GLU A 126 -15.09 15.42 4.34
CA GLU A 126 -15.86 16.66 4.27
C GLU A 126 -15.08 17.73 5.04
N GLY A 127 -14.72 18.84 4.39
CA GLY A 127 -13.84 19.83 5.01
C GLY A 127 -12.50 19.22 5.43
N ASP A 128 -12.18 19.29 6.72
CA ASP A 128 -10.99 18.67 7.34
C ASP A 128 -11.29 17.35 8.06
N ASP A 129 -12.53 16.87 8.01
CA ASP A 129 -12.92 15.60 8.62
C ASP A 129 -12.90 14.47 7.60
N LEU A 130 -12.19 13.39 7.92
CA LEU A 130 -12.18 12.17 7.14
C LEU A 130 -13.35 11.28 7.54
N VAL A 131 -14.03 10.73 6.54
CA VAL A 131 -15.09 9.73 6.69
C VAL A 131 -14.47 8.34 6.71
N TYR A 132 -14.85 7.52 7.68
CA TYR A 132 -14.25 6.19 7.86
C TYR A 132 -15.24 5.10 8.27
N LEU A 133 -14.82 3.85 8.00
CA LEU A 133 -15.42 2.63 8.51
C LEU A 133 -14.60 2.13 9.70
N ASP A 134 -15.31 1.75 10.75
CA ASP A 134 -14.73 1.36 12.04
C ASP A 134 -14.96 -0.14 12.29
N PRO A 135 -13.90 -0.96 12.31
CA PRO A 135 -14.03 -2.40 12.53
C PRO A 135 -14.22 -2.80 14.00
N HIS A 136 -14.16 -1.87 14.96
CA HIS A 136 -14.14 -2.19 16.40
C HIS A 136 -15.55 -2.47 16.96
N PHE A 137 -16.28 -3.37 16.31
CA PHE A 137 -17.56 -3.88 16.77
C PHE A 137 -17.57 -5.40 16.66
N ASN A 138 -17.86 -6.08 17.77
CA ASN A 138 -18.01 -7.52 17.77
C ASN A 138 -19.38 -7.89 17.19
N LYS A 139 -19.39 -8.59 16.06
CA LYS A 139 -20.60 -9.15 15.45
C LYS A 139 -20.57 -10.68 15.49
N PRO A 140 -21.73 -11.36 15.60
CA PRO A 140 -21.79 -12.81 15.46
C PRO A 140 -21.19 -13.26 14.13
N LYS A 141 -20.46 -14.38 14.14
CA LYS A 141 -19.92 -14.99 12.92
C LYS A 141 -21.06 -15.47 12.03
N ILE A 142 -21.05 -15.07 10.76
CA ILE A 142 -21.90 -15.69 9.74
C ILE A 142 -21.20 -16.94 9.22
N ASN A 143 -21.92 -18.06 9.20
CA ASN A 143 -21.41 -19.32 8.69
C ASN A 143 -21.27 -19.27 7.17
N ARG A 144 -20.15 -19.80 6.66
CA ARG A 144 -19.91 -19.93 5.23
C ARG A 144 -20.95 -20.85 4.62
N ARG A 145 -21.55 -20.44 3.51
CA ARG A 145 -22.52 -21.22 2.74
C ARG A 145 -21.91 -21.60 1.38
N ASN A 146 -22.51 -22.56 0.70
CA ASN A 146 -21.96 -23.10 -0.54
C ASN A 146 -22.32 -22.22 -1.75
N SER A 147 -23.48 -21.56 -1.71
CA SER A 147 -23.97 -20.65 -2.75
C SER A 147 -24.31 -19.26 -2.20
N TYR A 148 -24.14 -18.23 -3.04
CA TYR A 148 -24.55 -16.86 -2.75
C TYR A 148 -26.05 -16.73 -2.49
N SER A 149 -26.89 -17.53 -3.15
CA SER A 149 -28.35 -17.53 -2.99
C SER A 149 -28.81 -17.98 -1.61
N GLU A 150 -27.95 -18.66 -0.86
CA GLU A 150 -28.29 -19.10 0.49
C GLU A 150 -28.20 -17.97 1.50
N TYR A 151 -27.50 -16.86 1.20
CA TYR A 151 -27.37 -15.70 2.08
C TYR A 151 -28.66 -14.87 2.13
N ASN A 152 -29.17 -14.61 3.33
CA ASN A 152 -30.37 -13.79 3.52
C ASN A 152 -30.00 -12.30 3.65
N SER A 153 -31.02 -11.43 3.64
CA SER A 153 -30.83 -9.98 3.72
C SER A 153 -30.17 -9.53 5.03
N ALA A 154 -30.42 -10.22 6.15
CA ALA A 154 -29.80 -9.92 7.43
C ALA A 154 -28.31 -10.26 7.45
N ASP A 155 -27.91 -11.37 6.80
CA ASP A 155 -26.50 -11.74 6.67
C ASP A 155 -25.72 -10.63 5.94
N VAL A 156 -26.24 -10.16 4.81
CA VAL A 156 -25.60 -9.10 4.03
C VAL A 156 -25.61 -7.76 4.77
N ALA A 157 -26.70 -7.43 5.47
CA ALA A 157 -26.80 -6.22 6.27
C ALA A 157 -25.74 -6.14 7.37
N SER A 158 -25.29 -7.27 7.92
CA SER A 158 -24.24 -7.30 8.94
C SER A 158 -22.88 -6.78 8.44
N TYR A 159 -22.62 -6.85 7.12
CA TYR A 159 -21.39 -6.35 6.48
C TYR A 159 -21.54 -4.92 5.92
N ARG A 160 -22.70 -4.28 6.14
CA ARG A 160 -22.93 -2.87 5.79
C ARG A 160 -22.76 -2.00 7.04
N CYS A 161 -22.16 -0.83 6.83
CA CYS A 161 -22.10 0.20 7.85
C CYS A 161 -23.33 1.11 7.69
N SER A 162 -24.20 1.16 8.69
CA SER A 162 -25.39 2.03 8.70
C SER A 162 -25.10 3.44 9.20
N GLU A 163 -23.98 3.63 9.88
CA GLU A 163 -23.59 4.90 10.48
C GLU A 163 -22.32 5.42 9.82
N MET A 164 -22.35 6.67 9.39
CA MET A 164 -21.17 7.37 8.88
C MET A 164 -20.42 7.99 10.06
N LYS A 165 -19.14 7.64 10.24
CA LYS A 165 -18.27 8.23 11.25
C LYS A 165 -17.28 9.20 10.62
N LYS A 166 -16.90 10.24 11.37
CA LYS A 166 -15.99 11.30 10.95
C LYS A 166 -14.92 11.55 12.02
N THR A 167 -13.70 11.86 11.58
CA THR A 167 -12.62 12.30 12.46
C THR A 167 -11.75 13.33 11.78
N HIS A 168 -11.33 14.35 12.53
CA HIS A 168 -10.49 15.40 12.00
C HIS A 168 -9.13 14.84 11.54
N ILE A 169 -8.67 15.26 10.36
CA ILE A 169 -7.45 14.76 9.72
C ILE A 169 -6.19 14.87 10.61
N SER A 170 -6.12 15.86 11.49
CA SER A 170 -5.00 16.00 12.45
C SER A 170 -4.97 14.96 13.58
N ARG A 171 -6.05 14.18 13.76
CA ARG A 171 -6.17 13.17 14.83
C ARG A 171 -5.77 11.77 14.38
N ILE A 172 -5.61 11.54 13.08
CA ILE A 172 -5.28 10.22 12.55
C ILE A 172 -3.80 9.89 12.74
N ASP A 173 -3.50 8.60 12.78
CA ASP A 173 -2.12 8.12 12.84
C ASP A 173 -1.37 8.42 11.52
N PRO A 174 -0.10 8.83 11.57
CA PRO A 174 0.66 9.09 10.35
C PRO A 174 1.04 7.82 9.57
N CYS A 175 0.98 6.62 10.16
CA CYS A 175 1.25 5.37 9.47
C CYS A 175 -0.04 4.85 8.80
N MET A 176 -0.01 4.72 7.48
CA MET A 176 -1.14 4.22 6.68
C MET A 176 -0.65 3.56 5.40
N PHE A 177 -1.55 2.91 4.67
CA PHE A 177 -1.35 2.67 3.25
C PHE A 177 -2.53 3.23 2.46
N VAL A 178 -2.22 3.79 1.30
CA VAL A 178 -3.21 4.26 0.33
C VAL A 178 -3.36 3.20 -0.75
N GLY A 179 -4.59 2.80 -1.05
CA GLY A 179 -4.89 1.85 -2.12
C GLY A 179 -5.34 2.56 -3.39
N PHE A 180 -4.81 2.16 -4.53
CA PHE A 180 -5.29 2.55 -5.86
C PHE A 180 -5.61 1.31 -6.70
N TYR A 181 -6.70 1.35 -7.44
CA TYR A 181 -7.03 0.33 -8.44
C TYR A 181 -6.92 0.95 -9.83
N ILE A 182 -6.13 0.32 -10.69
CA ILE A 182 -5.91 0.72 -12.07
C ILE A 182 -6.14 -0.50 -12.98
N ASP A 183 -6.91 -0.33 -14.04
CA ASP A 183 -7.35 -1.40 -14.95
C ASP A 183 -6.86 -1.22 -16.39
N SER A 184 -6.23 -0.10 -16.67
CA SER A 184 -5.87 0.36 -18.00
C SER A 184 -4.71 1.34 -17.96
N VAL A 185 -4.04 1.52 -19.09
CA VAL A 185 -2.97 2.52 -19.26
C VAL A 185 -3.50 3.94 -19.00
N ASP A 186 -4.75 4.24 -19.38
CA ASP A 186 -5.36 5.55 -19.10
C ASP A 186 -5.61 5.79 -17.61
N SER A 187 -6.00 4.75 -16.87
CA SER A 187 -6.15 4.84 -15.42
C SER A 187 -4.78 5.07 -14.74
N LEU A 188 -3.72 4.44 -15.23
CA LEU A 188 -2.35 4.68 -14.77
C LEU A 188 -1.89 6.12 -15.07
N LEU A 189 -2.13 6.64 -16.28
CA LEU A 189 -1.81 8.03 -16.63
C LEU A 189 -2.61 9.02 -15.79
N SER A 190 -3.89 8.73 -15.54
CA SER A 190 -4.74 9.52 -14.66
C SER A 190 -4.21 9.53 -13.22
N LEU A 191 -3.73 8.39 -12.73
CA LEU A 191 -3.08 8.29 -11.42
C LEU A 191 -1.79 9.12 -11.38
N TYR A 192 -0.94 9.02 -12.41
CA TYR A 192 0.27 9.83 -12.55
C TYR A 192 -0.03 11.33 -12.44
N LEU A 193 -0.98 11.82 -13.24
CA LEU A 193 -1.35 13.24 -13.23
C LEU A 193 -1.92 13.68 -11.87
N THR A 194 -2.68 12.80 -11.20
CA THR A 194 -3.23 13.05 -9.87
C THR A 194 -2.14 13.18 -8.81
N LEU A 195 -1.11 12.34 -8.88
CA LEU A 195 -0.05 12.26 -7.89
C LEU A 195 1.17 13.16 -8.19
N LYS A 196 1.30 13.66 -9.43
CA LYS A 196 2.41 14.53 -9.87
C LYS A 196 2.71 15.72 -8.94
N PRO A 197 1.72 16.41 -8.34
CA PRO A 197 2.00 17.50 -7.39
C PRO A 197 2.57 17.05 -6.04
N PHE A 198 2.63 15.74 -5.77
CA PHE A 198 2.98 15.14 -4.48
C PHE A 198 4.14 14.15 -4.57
N GLU A 199 5.10 14.40 -5.48
CA GLU A 199 6.30 13.59 -5.66
C GLU A 199 7.19 13.50 -4.41
N SER A 200 7.01 14.40 -3.44
CA SER A 200 7.64 14.26 -2.12
C SER A 200 7.08 13.11 -1.27
N VAL A 201 6.01 12.46 -1.72
CA VAL A 201 5.33 11.35 -1.02
C VAL A 201 5.26 10.11 -1.89
N VAL A 202 4.78 10.26 -3.13
CA VAL A 202 4.63 9.15 -4.08
C VAL A 202 5.14 9.56 -5.45
N ILE A 203 6.04 8.76 -6.01
CA ILE A 203 6.66 8.98 -7.32
C ILE A 203 6.28 7.82 -8.22
N LEU A 204 5.76 8.10 -9.41
CA LEU A 204 5.64 7.12 -10.48
C LEU A 204 6.88 7.24 -11.36
N SER A 205 7.84 6.32 -11.16
CA SER A 205 9.13 6.32 -11.85
C SER A 205 9.05 5.55 -13.17
N THR A 206 9.62 6.12 -14.21
CA THR A 206 9.92 5.43 -15.47
C THR A 206 11.36 5.00 -15.58
N GLU A 207 12.21 5.51 -14.69
CA GLU A 207 13.62 5.14 -14.66
C GLU A 207 13.77 3.80 -13.95
N PRO A 208 14.63 2.90 -14.45
CA PRO A 208 14.94 1.68 -13.74
C PRO A 208 15.50 2.01 -12.35
N PRO A 209 15.23 1.18 -11.32
CA PRO A 209 15.82 1.39 -10.01
C PRO A 209 17.33 1.48 -10.14
N VAL A 210 17.92 2.56 -9.62
CA VAL A 210 19.37 2.72 -9.59
C VAL A 210 19.92 1.67 -8.64
N CYS A 211 20.39 0.54 -9.18
CA CYS A 211 21.24 -0.37 -8.41
C CYS A 211 22.52 0.38 -8.09
N GLU A 212 22.62 0.93 -6.88
CA GLU A 212 23.93 1.19 -6.29
C GLU A 212 24.60 -0.18 -6.13
N VAL A 213 25.37 -0.58 -7.14
CA VAL A 213 26.34 -1.66 -7.01
C VAL A 213 27.33 -1.15 -5.98
N GLY A 214 27.13 -1.53 -4.72
CA GLY A 214 28.10 -1.29 -3.68
C GLY A 214 29.44 -1.80 -4.18
N ALA A 215 30.37 -0.89 -4.44
CA ALA A 215 31.76 -1.23 -4.65
C ALA A 215 32.15 -2.08 -3.44
N GLY A 216 32.45 -3.36 -3.67
CA GLY A 216 32.83 -4.28 -2.64
C GLY A 216 34.04 -3.75 -1.90
N THR A 217 33.85 -3.22 -0.71
CA THR A 217 34.91 -3.16 0.29
C THR A 217 35.02 -4.57 0.85
N SER A 218 36.03 -5.28 0.37
CA SER A 218 36.49 -6.56 0.89
C SER A 218 36.54 -6.52 2.41
N VAL A 219 35.84 -7.46 3.04
CA VAL A 219 35.89 -7.71 4.49
C VAL A 219 37.14 -8.56 4.77
N ASP A 220 38.31 -8.02 4.49
CA ASP A 220 39.61 -8.65 4.75
C ASP A 220 40.59 -7.58 5.27
N ASP A 221 40.26 -6.94 6.39
CA ASP A 221 41.27 -6.22 7.19
C ASP A 221 40.87 -6.08 8.66
N LEU A 222 40.50 -7.20 9.29
CA LEU A 222 40.55 -7.32 10.75
C LEU A 222 41.79 -8.12 11.11
N GLY A 223 42.91 -7.40 11.14
CA GLY A 223 44.18 -7.89 11.69
C GLY A 223 43.98 -8.40 13.12
N VAL A 224 44.22 -9.69 13.28
CA VAL A 224 44.38 -10.37 14.57
C VAL A 224 45.60 -9.75 15.27
N LEU A 225 45.37 -8.92 16.29
CA LEU A 225 46.42 -8.58 17.24
C LEU A 225 46.35 -9.58 18.40
N SER A 226 47.08 -10.67 18.23
CA SER A 226 47.55 -11.51 19.32
C SER A 226 48.86 -10.93 19.88
N GLY A 227 48.83 -10.46 21.11
CA GLY A 227 49.99 -10.25 21.98
C GLY A 227 49.43 -10.24 23.40
N GLY A 228 49.75 -11.18 24.28
CA GLY A 228 51.07 -11.74 24.56
C GLY A 228 51.35 -11.29 25.99
N ASP A 229 51.06 -12.16 26.96
CA ASP A 229 51.40 -11.98 28.36
C ASP A 229 52.92 -11.81 28.50
N ASP A 230 53.36 -10.86 29.32
CA ASP A 230 54.64 -10.96 30.03
C ASP A 230 54.62 -10.13 31.31
N ASP A 231 54.92 -10.83 32.41
CA ASP A 231 55.14 -10.32 33.77
C ASP A 231 56.34 -9.37 33.84
N SER A 232 56.30 -8.35 34.71
CA SER A 232 57.31 -8.13 35.77
C SER A 232 57.27 -6.73 36.44
N PHE A 233 57.33 -6.78 37.77
CA PHE A 233 57.53 -5.75 38.82
C PHE A 233 56.41 -4.78 39.19
#